data_AF-A0A2E7TSV3-F1
#
_entry.id   AF-A0A2E7TSV3-F1
#
_cell.length_a   1.000
_cell.length_b   1.000
_cell.length_c   1.000
_cell.angle_alpha   90.00
_cell.angle_beta   90.00
_cell.angle_gamma   90.00
#
_symmetry.space_group_name_H-M   'P 1'
#
loop_
_entity.id
_entity.type
_entity.pdbx_description
1 polymer ?
#
loop_
_entity_poly.entity_id
_entity_poly.type
_entity_poly.pdbx_seq_one_letter_code
_entity_poly.pdbx_strand_id
1 'polypeptide(L)'
;MRFLMVTVCLGLICISSLGQGITSPAGVMTVKQGVWESGIRVMLDGYVYRPAAAAQLCDACPQARDYFLAAKRKRVWSFGLANLGIIQSTTGAIQLENANAIGAFNALVGGVLITIGAERDKAARYEVKSAVEAYNRCQFLE
;
A
#
# COMPACT_ATOMS: atom_id res chain seq x y z
N MET A 1 22.49 23.77 -29.77
CA MET A 1 21.48 23.01 -30.55
C MET A 1 21.56 21.55 -30.14
N ARG A 2 20.41 20.97 -29.73
CA ARG A 2 20.09 19.52 -29.78
C ARG A 2 20.87 18.60 -28.82
N PHE A 3 20.30 17.63 -28.12
CA PHE A 3 18.92 17.23 -27.83
C PHE A 3 18.99 16.38 -26.55
N LEU A 4 17.95 16.49 -25.72
CA LEU A 4 17.64 15.67 -24.57
C LEU A 4 17.64 14.17 -24.95
N MET A 5 18.26 13.30 -24.15
CA MET A 5 17.93 11.88 -24.16
C MET A 5 17.97 11.35 -22.72
N VAL A 6 16.86 11.58 -22.04
CA VAL A 6 16.53 11.03 -20.72
C VAL A 6 16.01 9.62 -20.97
N THR A 7 16.89 8.63 -20.84
CA THR A 7 16.53 7.21 -20.95
C THR A 7 15.96 6.76 -19.61
N VAL A 8 14.64 6.89 -19.48
CA VAL A 8 13.84 6.39 -18.36
C VAL A 8 13.78 4.86 -18.47
N CYS A 9 14.61 4.16 -17.71
CA CYS A 9 14.45 2.72 -17.44
C CYS A 9 13.31 2.50 -16.42
N LEU A 10 12.07 2.79 -16.82
CA LEU A 10 10.85 2.34 -16.12
C LEU A 10 10.30 1.14 -16.92
N GLY A 11 10.88 -0.04 -16.69
CA GLY A 11 10.59 -1.19 -17.54
C GLY A 11 10.96 -2.52 -16.89
N LEU A 12 10.63 -2.71 -15.61
CA LEU A 12 10.60 -4.03 -14.97
C LEU A 12 9.42 -4.09 -14.01
N ILE A 13 8.22 -3.97 -14.57
CA ILE A 13 7.03 -4.58 -13.97
C ILE A 13 7.08 -6.03 -14.46
N CYS A 14 7.70 -6.91 -13.67
CA CYS A 14 7.56 -8.35 -13.84
C CYS A 14 6.08 -8.70 -13.69
N ILE A 15 5.39 -8.81 -14.81
CA ILE A 15 4.11 -9.48 -14.94
C ILE A 15 4.42 -10.97 -14.80
N SER A 16 4.42 -11.47 -13.57
CA SER A 16 4.31 -12.92 -13.33
C SER A 16 2.82 -13.27 -13.36
N SER A 17 2.33 -13.55 -14.56
CA SER A 17 1.15 -14.37 -14.76
C SER A 17 1.49 -15.80 -14.35
N LEU A 18 0.82 -16.32 -13.32
CA LEU A 18 0.47 -17.74 -13.29
C LEU A 18 -0.90 -17.86 -12.65
N GLY A 19 -1.90 -18.12 -13.48
CA GLY A 19 -3.20 -18.57 -13.02
C GLY A 19 -3.02 -19.93 -12.37
N GLN A 20 -3.53 -20.06 -11.15
CA GLN A 20 -3.91 -21.32 -10.56
C GLN A 20 -5.22 -21.05 -9.83
N GLY A 21 -6.33 -21.23 -10.56
CA GLY A 21 -7.62 -21.41 -9.93
C GLY A 21 -7.56 -22.70 -9.15
N ILE A 22 -7.35 -22.59 -7.84
CA ILE A 22 -7.47 -23.70 -6.91
C ILE A 22 -8.03 -23.05 -5.64
N THR A 23 -9.22 -23.49 -5.25
CA THR A 23 -9.87 -23.33 -3.94
C THR A 23 -9.05 -22.56 -2.91
N SER A 24 -9.58 -21.44 -2.42
CA SER A 24 -9.00 -20.67 -1.31
C SER A 24 -8.43 -21.63 -0.24
N PRO A 25 -7.15 -21.52 0.16
CA PRO A 25 -6.54 -22.50 1.05
C PRO A 25 -7.34 -22.63 2.35
N ALA A 26 -7.71 -23.85 2.73
CA ALA A 26 -8.43 -24.08 3.98
C ALA A 26 -7.52 -23.72 5.17
N GLY A 27 -7.87 -22.68 5.93
CA GLY A 27 -7.04 -22.19 7.04
C GLY A 27 -7.54 -20.89 7.65
N VAL A 28 -7.05 -20.57 8.85
CA VAL A 28 -7.35 -19.29 9.51
C VAL A 28 -6.36 -18.25 9.03
N MET A 29 -6.88 -17.17 8.44
CA MET A 29 -6.06 -16.02 8.12
C MET A 29 -5.95 -15.10 9.35
N THR A 30 -4.76 -14.57 9.62
CA THR A 30 -4.54 -13.62 10.72
C THR A 30 -3.74 -12.41 10.26
N VAL A 31 -3.96 -11.26 10.88
CA VAL A 31 -3.14 -10.08 10.63
C VAL A 31 -1.78 -10.29 11.30
N LYS A 32 -0.69 -10.09 10.56
CA LYS A 32 0.65 -10.14 11.14
C LYS A 32 0.86 -8.92 12.03
N GLN A 33 0.89 -9.16 13.34
CA GLN A 33 1.15 -8.14 14.37
C GLN A 33 2.53 -8.35 15.01
N GLY A 34 3.13 -7.26 15.46
CA GLY A 34 4.46 -7.25 16.09
C GLY A 34 4.98 -5.83 16.24
N VAL A 35 6.00 -5.64 17.08
CA VAL A 35 6.60 -4.33 17.42
C VAL A 35 7.05 -3.54 16.17
N TRP A 36 7.40 -4.26 15.10
CA TRP A 36 7.85 -3.71 13.81
C TRP A 36 6.93 -4.08 12.63
N GLU A 37 5.79 -4.73 12.89
CA GLU A 37 4.85 -5.16 11.86
C GLU A 37 3.67 -4.19 11.79
N SER A 38 3.48 -3.61 10.62
CA SER A 38 2.48 -2.55 10.40
C SER A 38 1.01 -3.03 10.42
N GLY A 39 0.74 -4.34 10.52
CA GLY A 39 -0.61 -4.89 10.41
C GLY A 39 -1.19 -4.88 8.99
N ILE A 40 -0.37 -4.58 7.98
CA ILE A 40 -0.76 -4.62 6.55
C ILE A 40 -0.51 -6.00 5.92
N ARG A 41 0.31 -6.84 6.54
CA ARG A 41 0.56 -8.21 6.06
C ARG A 41 -0.34 -9.19 6.79
N VAL A 42 -0.65 -10.28 6.12
CA VAL A 42 -1.45 -11.37 6.68
C VAL A 42 -0.66 -12.66 6.70
N MET A 43 -1.01 -13.54 7.63
CA MET A 43 -0.47 -14.88 7.74
C MET A 43 -1.56 -15.89 7.43
N LEU A 44 -1.22 -16.87 6.59
CA LEU A 44 -2.05 -18.04 6.29
C LEU A 44 -1.10 -19.24 6.24
N ASP A 45 -1.37 -20.26 7.05
CA ASP A 45 -0.59 -21.51 7.12
C ASP A 45 0.92 -21.30 7.32
N GLY A 46 1.30 -20.32 8.15
CA GLY A 46 2.69 -19.98 8.43
C GLY A 46 3.39 -19.12 7.37
N TYR A 47 2.74 -18.84 6.24
CA TYR A 47 3.26 -17.97 5.19
C TYR A 47 2.74 -16.54 5.32
N VAL A 48 3.60 -15.57 5.01
CA VAL A 48 3.28 -14.15 5.12
C VAL A 48 2.98 -13.55 3.75
N TYR A 49 1.78 -13.01 3.57
CA TYR A 49 1.32 -12.43 2.33
C TYR A 49 1.14 -10.92 2.43
N ARG A 50 1.44 -10.22 1.33
CA ARG A 50 1.03 -8.83 1.11
C ARG A 50 -0.43 -8.80 0.67
N PRO A 51 -1.18 -7.69 0.85
CA PRO A 51 -2.59 -7.61 0.46
C PRO A 51 -2.86 -8.01 -1.00
N ALA A 52 -1.98 -7.64 -1.92
CA ALA A 52 -2.12 -8.01 -3.33
C ALA A 52 -2.03 -9.52 -3.57
N ALA A 53 -1.15 -10.22 -2.84
CA ALA A 53 -1.01 -11.68 -2.92
C ALA A 53 -2.15 -12.37 -2.17
N ALA A 54 -2.52 -11.87 -1.00
CA ALA A 54 -3.66 -12.39 -0.23
C ALA A 54 -4.98 -12.33 -1.01
N ALA A 55 -5.20 -11.26 -1.80
CA ALA A 55 -6.36 -11.16 -2.68
C ALA A 55 -6.45 -12.31 -3.70
N GLN A 56 -5.31 -12.81 -4.19
CA GLN A 56 -5.26 -13.92 -5.16
C GLN A 56 -5.63 -15.26 -4.51
N LEU A 57 -5.51 -15.36 -3.18
CA LEU A 57 -5.90 -16.55 -2.42
C LEU A 57 -7.40 -16.57 -2.08
N CYS A 58 -8.14 -15.50 -2.41
CA CYS A 58 -9.52 -15.29 -1.98
C CYS A 58 -10.54 -15.49 -3.12
N ASP A 59 -10.26 -16.34 -4.11
CA ASP A 59 -11.15 -16.53 -5.26
C ASP A 59 -12.53 -17.08 -4.87
N ALA A 60 -12.60 -17.94 -3.85
CA ALA A 60 -13.88 -18.42 -3.30
C ALA A 60 -14.57 -17.42 -2.36
N CYS A 61 -13.88 -16.37 -1.92
CA CYS A 61 -14.38 -15.40 -0.95
C CYS A 61 -14.29 -13.97 -1.54
N PRO A 62 -15.20 -13.59 -2.45
CA PRO A 62 -15.10 -12.34 -3.21
C PRO A 62 -15.09 -11.09 -2.32
N GLN A 63 -15.85 -11.11 -1.21
CA GLN A 63 -15.86 -10.02 -0.25
C GLN A 63 -14.48 -9.78 0.39
N ALA A 64 -13.78 -10.84 0.78
CA ALA A 64 -12.42 -10.74 1.33
C ALA A 64 -11.43 -10.23 0.28
N ARG A 65 -11.56 -10.71 -0.97
CA ARG A 65 -10.75 -10.25 -2.11
C ARG A 65 -10.88 -8.75 -2.32
N ASP A 66 -12.11 -8.23 -2.30
CA ASP A 66 -12.36 -6.80 -2.53
C ASP A 66 -11.75 -5.92 -1.45
N TYR A 67 -11.84 -6.32 -0.17
CA TYR A 67 -11.16 -5.64 0.92
C TYR A 67 -9.64 -5.65 0.77
N PHE A 68 -9.02 -6.77 0.36
CA PHE A 68 -7.58 -6.81 0.10
C PHE A 68 -7.15 -5.93 -1.08
N LEU A 69 -7.95 -5.85 -2.14
CA LEU A 69 -7.70 -4.95 -3.26
C LEU A 69 -7.87 -3.48 -2.87
N ALA A 70 -8.85 -3.15 -2.02
CA ALA A 70 -9.01 -1.83 -1.46
C ALA A 70 -7.80 -1.43 -0.60
N ALA A 71 -7.33 -2.33 0.27
CA ALA A 71 -6.12 -2.15 1.06
C ALA A 71 -4.89 -1.88 0.17
N LYS A 72 -4.69 -2.68 -0.89
CA LYS A 72 -3.62 -2.48 -1.88
C LYS A 72 -3.68 -1.08 -2.47
N ARG A 73 -4.85 -0.66 -2.95
CA ARG A 73 -5.04 0.65 -3.57
C ARG A 73 -4.69 1.78 -2.61
N LYS A 74 -5.20 1.73 -1.37
CA LYS A 74 -4.92 2.77 -0.36
C LYS A 74 -3.44 2.84 0.00
N ARG A 75 -2.75 1.68 0.10
CA ARG A 75 -1.31 1.62 0.36
C ARG A 75 -0.48 2.23 -0.76
N VAL A 76 -0.81 1.96 -2.03
CA VAL A 76 -0.10 2.55 -3.18
C VAL A 76 -0.25 4.06 -3.18
N TRP A 77 -1.46 4.57 -2.93
CA TRP A 77 -1.70 6.01 -2.83
C TRP A 77 -0.99 6.66 -1.63
N SER A 78 -1.00 6.01 -0.48
CA SER A 78 -0.27 6.46 0.71
C SER A 78 1.22 6.61 0.42
N PHE A 79 1.83 5.61 -0.22
CA PHE A 79 3.23 5.66 -0.62
C PHE A 79 3.50 6.80 -1.62
N GLY A 80 2.64 6.98 -2.63
CA GLY A 80 2.77 8.08 -3.59
C GLY A 80 2.72 9.45 -2.92
N LEU A 81 1.74 9.69 -2.03
CA LEU A 81 1.59 10.94 -1.30
C LEU A 81 2.76 11.21 -0.36
N ALA A 82 3.24 10.19 0.35
CA ALA A 82 4.39 10.33 1.24
C ALA A 82 5.67 10.74 0.48
N ASN A 83 5.94 10.13 -0.67
CA ASN A 83 7.11 10.50 -1.49
C ASN A 83 6.98 11.91 -2.07
N LEU A 84 5.80 12.27 -2.59
CA LEU A 84 5.54 13.64 -3.05
C LEU A 84 5.72 14.66 -1.91
N GLY A 85 5.23 14.31 -0.73
CA GLY A 85 5.37 15.14 0.46
C GLY A 85 6.82 15.34 0.89
N ILE A 86 7.63 14.29 0.93
CA ILE A 86 9.07 14.38 1.24
C ILE A 86 9.81 15.28 0.23
N ILE A 87 9.53 15.14 -1.07
CA ILE A 87 10.17 15.95 -2.11
C ILE A 87 9.81 17.44 -1.93
N GLN A 88 8.54 17.75 -1.66
CA GLN A 88 8.12 19.14 -1.42
C GLN A 88 8.65 19.70 -0.11
N SER A 89 8.67 18.90 0.96
CA SER A 89 9.23 19.30 2.25
C SER A 89 10.73 19.59 2.17
N THR A 90 11.49 18.75 1.49
CA THR A 90 12.94 18.95 1.27
C THR A 90 13.21 20.15 0.37
N THR A 91 12.48 20.29 -0.74
CA THR A 91 12.56 21.48 -1.61
C THR A 91 12.22 22.77 -0.86
N GLY A 92 11.21 22.71 0.02
CA GLY A 92 10.82 23.81 0.88
C GLY A 92 11.88 24.19 1.89
N ALA A 93 12.48 23.20 2.56
CA ALA A 93 13.56 23.41 3.54
C ALA A 93 14.77 24.12 2.91
N ILE A 94 15.21 23.67 1.73
CA ILE A 94 16.35 24.28 1.00
C ILE A 94 16.06 25.73 0.62
N GLN A 95 14.82 26.05 0.23
CA GLN A 95 14.45 27.42 -0.15
C GLN A 95 14.13 28.33 1.04
N LEU A 96 13.76 27.75 2.19
CA LEU A 96 13.50 28.49 3.42
C LEU A 96 14.77 29.14 3.98
N GLU A 97 15.92 28.46 3.83
CA GLU A 97 17.24 28.99 4.19
C GLU A 97 17.59 30.30 3.44
N ASN A 98 16.96 30.53 2.28
CA ASN A 98 17.09 31.76 1.49
C ASN A 98 15.99 32.81 1.77
N ALA A 99 15.29 32.72 2.91
CA ALA A 99 14.18 33.62 3.31
C ALA A 99 13.05 33.75 2.26
N ASN A 100 12.86 32.73 1.43
CA ASN A 100 11.90 32.77 0.34
C ASN A 100 10.54 32.21 0.79
N ALA A 101 9.47 33.00 0.65
CA ALA A 101 8.10 32.60 1.03
C ALA A 101 7.63 31.33 0.29
N ILE A 102 8.17 31.07 -0.90
CA ILE A 102 7.93 29.85 -1.69
C ILE A 102 8.45 28.60 -0.98
N GLY A 103 9.55 28.72 -0.22
CA GLY A 103 10.12 27.62 0.57
C GLY A 103 9.21 27.18 1.71
N ALA A 104 8.70 28.14 2.49
CA ALA A 104 7.75 27.87 3.58
C ALA A 104 6.46 27.21 3.05
N PHE A 105 5.96 27.66 1.91
CA PHE A 105 4.79 27.08 1.26
C PHE A 105 5.02 25.62 0.86
N ASN A 106 6.13 25.31 0.18
CA ASN A 106 6.46 23.94 -0.22
C ASN A 106 6.68 23.01 0.99
N ALA A 107 7.27 23.52 2.07
CA ALA A 107 7.44 22.77 3.32
C ALA A 107 6.08 22.37 3.93
N LEU A 108 5.13 23.31 3.96
CA LEU A 108 3.78 23.10 4.46
C LEU A 108 3.00 22.12 3.58
N VAL A 109 2.99 22.30 2.25
CA VAL A 109 2.30 21.37 1.35
C VAL A 109 2.89 19.96 1.48
N GLY A 110 4.21 19.85 1.58
CA GLY A 110 4.87 18.56 1.79
C GLY A 110 4.44 17.87 3.08
N GLY A 111 4.34 18.62 4.19
CA GLY A 111 3.85 18.10 5.47
C GLY A 111 2.39 17.63 5.43
N VAL A 112 1.52 18.37 4.71
CA VAL A 112 0.12 17.97 4.49
C VAL A 112 0.03 16.65 3.72
N LEU A 113 0.81 16.51 2.64
CA LEU A 113 0.81 15.28 1.83
C LEU A 113 1.30 14.06 2.63
N ILE A 114 2.33 14.22 3.46
CA ILE A 114 2.81 13.17 4.37
C ILE A 114 1.69 12.76 5.34
N THR A 115 0.97 13.75 5.90
CA THR A 115 -0.11 13.51 6.88
C THR A 115 -1.27 12.73 6.25
N ILE A 116 -1.75 13.17 5.07
CA ILE A 116 -2.79 12.46 4.32
C ILE A 116 -2.30 11.05 3.95
N GLY A 117 -1.04 10.91 3.56
CA GLY A 117 -0.42 9.61 3.32
C GLY A 117 -0.52 8.68 4.53
N ALA A 118 -0.22 9.16 5.72
CA ALA A 118 -0.29 8.38 6.96
C ALA A 118 -1.73 7.97 7.32
N GLU A 119 -2.71 8.85 7.12
CA GLU A 119 -4.14 8.51 7.33
C GLU A 119 -4.60 7.40 6.39
N ARG A 120 -4.19 7.46 5.12
CA ARG A 120 -4.52 6.41 4.14
C ARG A 120 -3.82 5.09 4.46
N ASP A 121 -2.64 5.10 5.06
CA ASP A 121 -1.99 3.88 5.55
C ASP A 121 -2.78 3.23 6.69
N LYS A 122 -3.28 4.03 7.65
CA LYS A 122 -4.18 3.55 8.71
C LYS A 122 -5.45 2.94 8.12
N ALA A 123 -6.06 3.61 7.14
CA ALA A 123 -7.22 3.08 6.44
C ALA A 123 -6.91 1.76 5.72
N ALA A 124 -5.72 1.61 5.12
CA ALA A 124 -5.31 0.36 4.50
C ALA A 124 -5.22 -0.79 5.50
N ARG A 125 -4.75 -0.55 6.73
CA ARG A 125 -4.71 -1.55 7.82
C ARG A 125 -6.12 -1.98 8.25
N TYR A 126 -7.05 -1.03 8.30
CA TYR A 126 -8.44 -1.32 8.59
C TYR A 126 -9.04 -2.27 7.53
N GLU A 127 -8.85 -1.97 6.24
CA GLU A 127 -9.31 -2.83 5.14
C GLU A 127 -8.69 -4.24 5.22
N VAL A 128 -7.41 -4.37 5.59
CA VAL A 128 -6.77 -5.69 5.80
C VAL A 128 -7.46 -6.47 6.92
N LYS A 129 -7.80 -5.80 8.03
CA LYS A 129 -8.52 -6.44 9.14
C LYS A 129 -9.91 -6.93 8.69
N SER A 130 -10.65 -6.10 7.97
CA SER A 130 -11.96 -6.48 7.40
C SER A 130 -11.85 -7.61 6.39
N ALA A 131 -10.79 -7.64 5.58
CA ALA A 131 -10.53 -8.72 4.64
C ALA A 131 -10.30 -10.06 5.35
N VAL A 132 -9.48 -10.06 6.40
CA VAL A 132 -9.22 -11.25 7.23
C VAL A 132 -10.49 -11.76 7.90
N GLU A 133 -11.32 -10.86 8.44
CA GLU A 133 -12.59 -11.23 9.05
C GLU A 133 -13.56 -11.84 8.01
N ALA A 134 -13.68 -11.22 6.84
CA ALA A 134 -14.51 -11.73 5.75
C ALA A 134 -14.01 -13.09 5.23
N TYR A 135 -12.69 -13.27 5.15
CA TYR A 135 -12.08 -14.55 4.74
C TYR A 135 -12.43 -15.66 5.72
N ASN A 136 -12.18 -15.45 7.01
CA ASN A 136 -12.47 -16.46 8.03
C ASN A 136 -13.98 -16.75 8.10
N ARG A 137 -14.82 -15.72 7.99
CA ARG A 137 -16.29 -15.90 7.95
C ARG A 137 -16.71 -16.81 6.79
N CYS A 138 -16.19 -16.55 5.60
CA CYS A 138 -16.43 -17.35 4.39
C CYS A 138 -15.97 -18.81 4.57
N GLN A 139 -14.83 -19.04 5.23
CA GLN A 139 -14.29 -20.39 5.46
C GLN A 139 -15.04 -21.21 6.53
N PHE A 140 -15.68 -20.56 7.51
CA PHE A 140 -16.25 -21.25 8.69
C PHE A 140 -17.78 -21.14 8.82
N LEU A 141 -18.46 -20.36 7.98
CA LEU A 141 -19.93 -20.23 7.97
C LEU A 141 -20.58 -20.75 6.67
N GLU A 142 -19.82 -21.41 5.81
CA GLU A 142 -20.36 -22.22 4.70
C GLU A 142 -20.49 -23.70 5.12
#